data_AF-A0A1R1SLF0-F1
#
_entry.id   AF-A0A1R1SLF0-F1
#
_cell.length_a   1.000
_cell.length_b   1.000
_cell.length_c   1.000
_cell.angle_alpha   90.00
_cell.angle_beta   90.00
_cell.angle_gamma   90.00
#
_symmetry.space_group_name_H-M   'P 1'
#
loop_
_entity.id
_entity.type
_entity.pdbx_description
1 polymer ?
#
loop_
_entity_poly.entity_id
_entity_poly.type
_entity_poly.pdbx_seq_one_letter_code
_entity_poly.pdbx_strand_id
1 'polypeptide(L)'
;MLIDPAARRSDGESVRIAKDVLCAGAAAKICLPEGPEEVERALARRGSRRPVVVGDHRALLRTVELLHRKRELADAALSVVPVGGAATVSLARALGLPTDAVSAARTALDGAAHRRDLLVDESGGVVLGGLRISGGEQMGAGAGAYGAGYGAEVGGCGFTP
;
A
#
# COMPACT_ATOMS: atom_id res chain seq x y z
N MET A 1 -5.60 12.37 -2.38
CA MET A 1 -4.29 11.72 -2.56
C MET A 1 -3.54 11.78 -1.24
N LEU A 2 -3.28 10.63 -0.65
CA LEU A 2 -2.44 10.45 0.53
C LEU A 2 -1.03 10.11 0.04
N ILE A 3 -0.03 10.85 0.50
CA ILE A 3 1.38 10.58 0.16
C ILE A 3 2.08 10.08 1.41
N ASP A 4 2.56 8.84 1.37
CA ASP A 4 3.34 8.28 2.45
C ASP A 4 4.72 8.96 2.55
N PRO A 5 5.13 9.43 3.74
CA PRO A 5 6.40 10.11 3.91
C PRO A 5 7.61 9.20 3.66
N ALA A 6 7.48 7.88 3.82
CA ALA A 6 8.53 6.92 3.48
C ALA A 6 8.71 6.84 1.95
N ALA A 7 7.63 6.80 1.17
CA ALA A 7 7.74 6.86 -0.29
C ALA A 7 8.44 8.12 -0.78
N ARG A 8 8.15 9.28 -0.16
CA ARG A 8 8.85 10.54 -0.48
C ARG A 8 10.35 10.50 -0.16
N ARG A 9 10.74 9.77 0.89
CA ARG A 9 12.16 9.58 1.27
C ARG A 9 12.87 8.55 0.39
N SER A 10 12.17 7.48 0.01
CA SER A 10 12.74 6.40 -0.79
C SER A 10 12.91 6.81 -2.25
N ASP A 11 11.91 7.45 -2.84
CA ASP A 11 11.93 7.87 -4.23
C ASP A 11 11.05 9.11 -4.45
N GLY A 12 11.63 10.26 -4.14
CA GLY A 12 10.95 11.54 -4.29
C GLY A 12 10.67 11.93 -5.74
N GLU A 13 11.40 11.38 -6.72
CA GLU A 13 11.16 11.63 -8.14
C GLU A 13 9.87 10.95 -8.59
N SER A 14 9.72 9.66 -8.32
CA SER A 14 8.49 8.92 -8.62
C SER A 14 7.27 9.53 -7.93
N VAL A 15 7.39 10.02 -6.69
CA VAL A 15 6.30 10.73 -6.01
C VAL A 15 5.90 12.00 -6.76
N ARG A 16 6.88 12.79 -7.25
CA ARG A 16 6.59 14.01 -8.01
C ARG A 16 5.89 13.68 -9.33
N ILE A 17 6.40 12.68 -10.07
CA ILE A 17 5.81 12.21 -11.32
C ILE A 17 4.36 11.74 -11.10
N ALA A 18 4.14 10.87 -10.12
CA ALA A 18 2.82 10.38 -9.77
C ALA A 18 1.87 11.53 -9.41
N LYS A 19 2.34 12.47 -8.57
CA LYS A 19 1.58 13.66 -8.18
C LYS A 19 1.23 14.52 -9.40
N ASP A 20 2.19 14.77 -10.30
CA ASP A 20 1.97 15.61 -11.48
C ASP A 20 0.95 14.97 -12.43
N VAL A 21 1.05 13.66 -12.68
CA VAL A 21 0.06 12.92 -13.49
C VAL A 21 -1.32 12.93 -12.84
N LEU A 22 -1.41 12.65 -11.54
CA LEU A 22 -2.67 12.64 -10.80
C LEU A 22 -3.34 14.03 -10.77
N CYS A 23 -2.56 15.08 -10.56
CA CYS A 23 -3.05 16.46 -10.57
C CYS A 23 -3.46 16.93 -11.97
N ALA A 24 -2.82 16.44 -13.02
CA ALA A 24 -3.21 16.73 -14.40
C ALA A 24 -4.53 16.04 -14.79
N GLY A 25 -4.77 14.81 -14.32
CA GLY A 25 -5.97 14.03 -14.67
C GLY A 25 -7.19 14.26 -13.76
N ALA A 26 -7.00 14.71 -12.52
CA ALA A 26 -8.10 14.91 -11.58
C ALA A 26 -7.83 16.01 -10.55
N ALA A 27 -8.91 16.66 -10.09
CA ALA A 27 -8.88 17.58 -8.96
C ALA A 27 -8.66 16.82 -7.64
N ALA A 28 -7.41 16.48 -7.34
CA ALA A 28 -7.00 15.73 -6.16
C ALA A 28 -6.54 16.65 -5.02
N LYS A 29 -7.14 16.49 -3.82
CA LYS A 29 -6.62 17.09 -2.59
C LYS A 29 -5.41 16.29 -2.10
N ILE A 30 -4.29 16.97 -1.89
CA ILE A 30 -3.05 16.35 -1.38
C ILE A 30 -3.08 16.37 0.15
N CYS A 31 -2.79 15.22 0.77
CA CYS A 31 -2.58 15.07 2.20
C CYS A 31 -1.27 14.32 2.42
N LEU A 32 -0.40 14.86 3.29
CA LEU A 32 0.85 14.22 3.70
C LEU A 32 0.70 13.81 5.16
N PRO A 33 0.10 12.64 5.43
CA PRO A 33 -0.05 12.17 6.79
C PRO A 33 1.31 11.83 7.40
N GLU A 34 1.60 12.34 8.59
CA GLU A 34 2.80 11.97 9.34
C GLU A 34 2.57 10.69 10.17
N GLY A 35 1.31 10.36 10.47
CA GLY A 35 0.94 9.20 11.27
C GLY A 35 -0.42 8.57 10.89
N PRO A 36 -0.76 7.41 11.49
CA PRO A 36 -1.99 6.67 11.18
C PRO A 36 -3.27 7.47 11.48
N GLU A 37 -3.27 8.30 12.52
CA GLU A 37 -4.41 9.16 12.84
C GLU A 37 -4.68 10.20 11.74
N GLU A 38 -3.64 10.72 11.12
CA GLU A 38 -3.78 11.69 10.03
C GLU A 38 -4.28 11.02 8.76
N VAL A 39 -3.83 9.78 8.49
CA VAL A 39 -4.40 8.96 7.41
C VAL A 39 -5.89 8.80 7.65
N GLU A 40 -6.29 8.46 8.86
CA GLU A 40 -7.70 8.30 9.22
C GLU A 40 -8.50 9.58 9.02
N ARG A 41 -8.00 10.73 9.50
CA ARG A 41 -8.66 12.03 9.32
C ARG A 41 -8.78 12.40 7.86
N ALA A 42 -7.74 12.14 7.06
CA ALA A 42 -7.75 12.44 5.63
C ALA A 42 -8.71 11.53 4.85
N LEU A 43 -8.83 10.25 5.21
CA LEU A 43 -9.84 9.34 4.65
C LEU A 43 -11.26 9.76 5.06
N ALA A 44 -11.48 10.13 6.32
CA ALA A 44 -12.78 10.59 6.80
C ALA A 44 -13.23 11.88 6.10
N ARG A 45 -12.30 12.80 5.80
CA ARG A 45 -12.58 14.07 5.10
C ARG A 45 -12.84 13.90 3.60
N ARG A 46 -12.55 12.75 3.02
CA ARG A 46 -12.65 12.52 1.56
C ARG A 46 -14.11 12.36 1.10
N GLY A 47 -15.01 11.91 1.99
CA GLY A 47 -16.40 11.57 1.64
C GLY A 47 -16.46 10.45 0.58
N SER A 48 -17.27 10.64 -0.47
CA SER A 48 -17.49 9.66 -1.55
C SER A 48 -16.41 9.63 -2.64
N ARG A 49 -15.42 10.53 -2.61
CA ARG A 49 -14.36 10.58 -3.64
C ARG A 49 -13.48 9.33 -3.57
N ARG A 50 -12.83 8.88 -4.65
CA ARG A 50 -11.92 7.71 -4.58
C ARG A 50 -10.62 8.06 -3.82
N PRO A 51 -10.22 7.33 -2.76
CA PRO A 51 -8.93 7.55 -2.12
C PRO A 51 -7.80 7.03 -3.01
N VAL A 52 -6.76 7.84 -3.19
CA VAL A 52 -5.52 7.44 -3.87
C VAL A 52 -4.39 7.46 -2.84
N VAL A 53 -3.72 6.33 -2.64
CA VAL A 53 -2.55 6.19 -1.76
C VAL A 53 -1.30 6.09 -2.62
N VAL A 54 -0.34 6.98 -2.39
CA VAL A 54 0.99 6.94 -3.00
C VAL A 54 1.97 6.51 -1.92
N GLY A 55 2.52 5.31 -2.05
CA GLY A 55 3.22 4.68 -0.95
C GLY A 55 3.76 3.31 -1.27
N ASP A 56 4.38 2.68 -0.27
CA ASP A 56 4.76 1.28 -0.33
C ASP A 56 3.62 0.36 0.18
N HIS A 57 3.91 -0.94 0.28
CA HIS A 57 2.97 -1.92 0.85
C HIS A 57 2.60 -1.65 2.32
N ARG A 58 3.42 -0.96 3.13
CA ARG A 58 3.05 -0.60 4.52
C ARG A 58 2.00 0.50 4.52
N ALA A 59 2.16 1.49 3.65
CA ALA A 59 1.15 2.53 3.44
C ALA A 59 -0.19 1.92 2.97
N LEU A 60 -0.11 0.93 2.07
CA LEU A 60 -1.26 0.17 1.62
C LEU A 60 -1.95 -0.59 2.76
N LEU A 61 -1.22 -1.43 3.49
CA LEU A 61 -1.75 -2.21 4.62
C LEU A 61 -2.46 -1.32 5.65
N ARG A 62 -1.80 -0.24 6.11
CA ARG A 62 -2.40 0.71 7.06
C ARG A 62 -3.70 1.32 6.54
N THR A 63 -3.75 1.66 5.26
CA THR A 63 -4.97 2.24 4.65
C THR A 63 -6.09 1.21 4.59
N VAL A 64 -5.79 -0.03 4.22
CA VAL A 64 -6.78 -1.11 4.13
C VAL A 64 -7.30 -1.49 5.51
N GLU A 65 -6.44 -1.59 6.52
CA GLU A 65 -6.85 -1.80 7.93
C GLU A 65 -7.80 -0.71 8.43
N LEU A 66 -7.52 0.55 8.11
CA LEU A 66 -8.39 1.67 8.47
C LEU A 66 -9.75 1.59 7.77
N LEU A 67 -9.77 1.32 6.47
CA LEU A 67 -11.02 1.20 5.72
C LEU A 67 -11.81 -0.06 6.13
N HIS A 68 -11.14 -1.13 6.54
CA HIS A 68 -11.77 -2.35 7.02
C HIS A 68 -12.47 -2.12 8.35
N ARG A 69 -11.79 -1.46 9.31
CA ARG A 69 -12.38 -1.07 10.59
C ARG A 69 -13.60 -0.17 10.42
N LYS A 70 -13.62 0.70 9.41
CA LYS A 70 -14.76 1.57 9.09
C LYS A 70 -15.84 0.92 8.22
N ARG A 71 -15.65 -0.34 7.81
CA ARG A 71 -16.49 -1.06 6.83
C ARG A 71 -16.67 -0.31 5.49
N GLU A 72 -15.73 0.58 5.15
CA GLU A 72 -15.80 1.41 3.93
C GLU A 72 -15.23 0.70 2.69
N LEU A 73 -14.49 -0.41 2.86
CA LEU A 73 -13.93 -1.18 1.74
C LEU A 73 -15.00 -1.73 0.77
N ALA A 74 -16.21 -2.00 1.27
CA ALA A 74 -17.31 -2.48 0.43
C ALA A 74 -17.95 -1.37 -0.42
N ASP A 75 -17.81 -0.10 0.00
CA ASP A 75 -18.49 1.06 -0.57
C ASP A 75 -17.53 1.95 -1.40
N ALA A 76 -16.23 1.87 -1.13
CA ALA A 76 -15.21 2.73 -1.72
C ALA A 76 -14.10 1.96 -2.45
N ALA A 77 -13.90 2.26 -3.73
CA ALA A 77 -12.77 1.75 -4.50
C ALA A 77 -11.46 2.47 -4.12
N LEU A 78 -10.54 1.75 -3.47
CA LEU A 78 -9.19 2.22 -3.15
C LEU A 78 -8.28 2.15 -4.38
N SER A 79 -7.54 3.23 -4.65
CA SER A 79 -6.53 3.29 -5.72
C SER A 79 -5.14 3.48 -5.10
N VAL A 80 -4.12 2.85 -5.70
CA VAL A 80 -2.77 2.78 -5.13
C VAL A 80 -1.74 3.05 -6.22
N VAL A 81 -0.78 3.92 -5.93
CA VAL A 81 0.42 4.13 -6.74
C VAL A 81 1.62 3.65 -5.94
N PRO A 82 2.18 2.48 -6.28
CA PRO A 82 3.33 1.93 -5.57
C PRO A 82 4.56 2.80 -5.84
N VAL A 83 5.19 3.28 -4.77
CA VAL A 83 6.46 4.01 -4.85
C VAL A 83 7.41 3.47 -3.79
N GLY A 84 8.61 3.08 -4.23
CA GLY A 84 9.64 2.48 -3.38
C GLY A 84 10.44 1.41 -4.11
N GLY A 85 11.33 0.73 -3.39
CA GLY A 85 12.18 -0.32 -3.95
C GLY A 85 11.40 -1.58 -4.35
N ALA A 86 12.03 -2.45 -5.15
CA ALA A 86 11.40 -3.67 -5.68
C ALA A 86 10.72 -4.55 -4.61
N ALA A 87 11.37 -4.72 -3.45
CA ALA A 87 10.81 -5.47 -2.32
C ALA A 87 9.54 -4.80 -1.75
N THR A 88 9.51 -3.47 -1.72
CA THR A 88 8.41 -2.72 -1.09
C THR A 88 7.20 -2.54 -2.01
N VAL A 89 7.37 -2.69 -3.33
CA VAL A 89 6.29 -2.66 -4.32
C VAL A 89 5.83 -4.06 -4.76
N SER A 90 6.48 -5.12 -4.28
CA SER A 90 6.17 -6.51 -4.62
C SER A 90 4.71 -6.88 -4.39
N LEU A 91 4.11 -6.42 -3.28
CA LEU A 91 2.68 -6.63 -2.99
C LEU A 91 1.79 -5.97 -4.05
N ALA A 92 2.09 -4.72 -4.42
CA ALA A 92 1.33 -4.01 -5.43
C ALA A 92 1.40 -4.74 -6.78
N ARG A 93 2.58 -5.24 -7.14
CA ARG A 93 2.77 -6.07 -8.33
C ARG A 93 1.95 -7.37 -8.27
N ALA A 94 1.93 -8.05 -7.13
CA ALA A 94 1.13 -9.27 -6.94
C ALA A 94 -0.38 -9.01 -7.06
N LEU A 95 -0.84 -7.81 -6.70
CA LEU A 95 -2.22 -7.35 -6.90
C LEU A 95 -2.55 -6.98 -8.35
N GLY A 96 -1.54 -6.98 -9.24
CA GLY A 96 -1.65 -6.63 -10.66
C GLY A 96 -1.43 -5.15 -10.95
N LEU A 97 -0.88 -4.37 -10.00
CA LEU A 97 -0.60 -2.95 -10.21
C LEU A 97 0.71 -2.76 -11.00
N PRO A 98 0.78 -1.79 -11.92
CA PRO A 98 2.04 -1.37 -12.51
C PRO A 98 2.99 -0.88 -11.42
N THR A 99 4.28 -1.23 -11.54
CA THR A 99 5.32 -0.76 -10.61
C THR A 99 5.97 0.56 -11.07
N ASP A 100 5.68 0.99 -12.30
CA ASP A 100 6.08 2.30 -12.83
C ASP A 100 5.13 3.40 -12.35
N ALA A 101 5.68 4.54 -11.91
CA ALA A 101 4.91 5.61 -11.30
C ALA A 101 3.88 6.23 -12.25
N VAL A 102 4.23 6.43 -13.53
CA VAL A 102 3.32 7.03 -14.54
C VAL A 102 2.18 6.06 -14.84
N SER A 103 2.52 4.81 -15.13
CA SER A 103 1.57 3.77 -15.48
C SER A 103 0.61 3.50 -14.33
N ALA A 104 1.13 3.44 -13.10
CA ALA A 104 0.31 3.28 -11.91
C ALA A 104 -0.61 4.48 -11.64
N ALA A 105 -0.11 5.71 -11.83
CA ALA A 105 -0.92 6.92 -11.70
C ALA A 105 -2.05 6.95 -12.74
N ARG A 106 -1.79 6.56 -13.99
CA ARG A 106 -2.82 6.41 -15.02
C ARG A 106 -3.84 5.34 -14.66
N THR A 107 -3.40 4.19 -14.16
CA THR A 107 -4.32 3.14 -13.66
C THR A 107 -5.17 3.63 -12.48
N ALA A 108 -4.65 4.53 -11.63
CA ALA A 108 -5.45 5.11 -10.56
C ALA A 108 -6.53 6.09 -11.06
N LEU A 109 -6.31 6.76 -12.19
CA LEU A 109 -7.26 7.69 -12.81
C LEU A 109 -8.29 6.95 -13.67
N ASP A 110 -7.80 6.18 -14.64
CA ASP A 110 -8.60 5.60 -15.73
C ASP A 110 -8.86 4.10 -15.55
N GLY A 111 -8.20 3.46 -14.58
CA GLY A 111 -8.30 2.03 -14.35
C GLY A 111 -9.64 1.59 -13.74
N ALA A 112 -10.03 0.37 -14.08
CA ALA A 112 -11.22 -0.27 -13.54
C ALA A 112 -11.00 -0.75 -12.10
N ALA A 113 -12.02 -0.62 -11.26
CA ALA A 113 -12.01 -1.19 -9.93
C ALA A 113 -12.16 -2.72 -10.01
N HIS A 114 -11.24 -3.45 -9.39
CA HIS A 114 -11.32 -4.91 -9.27
C HIS A 114 -11.70 -5.27 -7.84
N ARG A 115 -12.73 -6.10 -7.66
CA ARG A 115 -13.01 -6.69 -6.35
C ARG A 115 -11.88 -7.66 -5.98
N ARG A 116 -11.39 -7.54 -4.76
CA ARG A 116 -10.37 -8.40 -4.18
C ARG A 116 -10.88 -8.91 -2.85
N ASP A 117 -10.67 -10.19 -2.59
CA ASP A 117 -10.97 -10.80 -1.31
C ASP A 117 -9.85 -10.50 -0.31
N LEU A 118 -10.21 -10.42 0.96
CA LEU A 118 -9.34 -9.99 2.02
C LEU A 118 -9.39 -10.99 3.18
N LEU A 119 -8.23 -11.44 3.63
CA LEU A 119 -8.10 -12.27 4.82
C LEU A 119 -7.91 -11.36 6.04
N VAL A 120 -8.68 -11.62 7.08
CA VAL A 120 -8.65 -10.89 8.35
C VAL A 120 -8.34 -11.89 9.46
N ASP A 121 -7.44 -11.49 10.36
CA ASP A 121 -7.15 -12.22 11.59
C ASP A 121 -8.26 -12.02 12.65
N GLU A 122 -8.30 -12.87 13.66
CA GLU A 122 -9.24 -12.73 14.79
C GLU A 122 -9.07 -11.40 15.55
N SER A 123 -7.87 -10.80 15.50
CA SER A 123 -7.59 -9.47 16.06
C SER A 123 -8.12 -8.32 15.20
N GLY A 124 -8.69 -8.60 14.03
CA GLY A 124 -9.08 -7.60 13.03
C GLY A 124 -7.92 -7.08 12.17
N GLY A 125 -6.75 -7.72 12.26
CA GLY A 125 -5.59 -7.42 11.42
C GLY A 125 -5.79 -7.90 9.98
N VAL A 126 -5.26 -7.17 9.01
CA VAL A 126 -5.49 -7.46 7.58
C VAL A 126 -4.27 -8.10 6.95
N VAL A 127 -4.46 -9.20 6.22
CA VAL A 127 -3.41 -9.87 5.45
C VAL A 127 -3.58 -9.58 3.96
N LEU A 128 -2.59 -8.89 3.38
CA LEU A 128 -2.50 -8.66 1.93
C LEU A 128 -1.28 -9.40 1.38
N GLY A 129 -1.51 -10.37 0.49
CA GLY A 129 -0.45 -11.14 -0.19
C GLY A 129 -0.25 -12.54 0.37
N GLY A 130 0.98 -13.06 0.28
CA GLY A 130 1.33 -14.41 0.73
C GLY A 130 1.45 -14.49 2.25
N LEU A 131 0.56 -15.25 2.89
CA LEU A 131 0.69 -15.62 4.31
C LEU A 131 1.64 -16.81 4.44
N ARG A 132 2.75 -16.65 5.17
CA ARG A 132 3.62 -17.76 5.55
C ARG A 132 3.33 -18.15 7.00
N ILE A 133 2.66 -19.28 7.19
CA ILE A 133 2.40 -19.85 8.51
C ILE A 133 3.61 -20.69 8.91
N SER A 134 4.44 -20.17 9.81
CA SER A 134 5.50 -20.96 10.45
C SER A 134 4.90 -21.73 11.61
N GLY A 135 4.84 -23.07 11.52
CA GLY A 135 4.41 -23.90 12.64
C GLY A 135 5.46 -23.90 13.74
N GLY A 136 5.15 -23.29 14.89
CA GLY A 136 6.01 -23.30 16.08
C GLY A 136 5.26 -22.73 17.29
N GLU A 137 5.28 -23.46 18.41
CA GLU A 137 4.48 -23.28 19.62
C GLU A 137 4.31 -21.83 20.10
N GLN A 138 3.06 -21.40 20.28
CA GLN A 138 2.73 -20.19 21.02
C GLN A 138 3.03 -20.40 22.51
N MET A 139 4.10 -19.80 23.01
CA MET A 139 4.26 -19.49 24.42
C MET A 139 4.01 -17.99 24.60
N GLY A 140 2.91 -17.64 25.25
CA GLY A 140 2.43 -16.27 25.34
C GLY A 140 3.35 -15.34 26.13
N ALA A 141 3.54 -14.11 25.62
CA ALA A 141 3.76 -12.90 26.41
C ALA A 141 3.75 -11.65 25.50
N GLY A 142 2.86 -10.71 25.83
CA GLY A 142 3.01 -9.25 25.73
C GLY A 142 3.71 -8.60 24.52
N ALA A 143 2.93 -7.81 23.78
CA ALA A 143 3.30 -6.52 23.18
C ALA A 143 4.70 -6.37 22.54
N GLY A 144 4.73 -6.38 21.20
CA GLY A 144 5.72 -5.63 20.41
C GLY A 144 6.61 -6.47 19.50
N ALA A 145 6.30 -6.47 18.20
CA ALA A 145 7.27 -6.41 17.09
C ALA A 145 6.53 -6.66 15.75
N TYR A 146 6.17 -5.60 15.03
CA TYR A 146 5.93 -5.71 13.59
C TYR A 146 7.30 -5.87 12.91
N GLY A 147 7.81 -7.10 12.96
CA GLY A 147 9.08 -7.52 12.40
C GLY A 147 8.99 -7.64 10.88
N ALA A 148 9.76 -6.80 10.20
CA ALA A 148 10.06 -6.89 8.79
C ALA A 148 10.63 -8.28 8.43
N GLY A 149 10.02 -8.92 7.44
CA GLY A 149 10.54 -10.11 6.77
C GLY A 149 10.54 -9.93 5.26
N TYR A 150 11.35 -8.99 4.74
CA TYR A 150 11.77 -9.06 3.33
C TYR A 150 13.05 -9.88 3.30
N GLY A 151 12.89 -11.19 3.14
CA GLY A 151 13.99 -12.05 2.73
C GLY A 151 14.32 -11.73 1.28
N ALA A 152 15.30 -10.87 1.06
CA ALA A 152 15.98 -10.76 -0.22
C ALA A 152 16.96 -11.94 -0.32
N GLU A 153 16.52 -13.04 -0.93
CA GLU A 153 17.44 -14.05 -1.43
C GLU A 153 17.86 -13.68 -2.85
N VAL A 154 18.99 -12.97 -2.92
CA VAL A 154 19.80 -12.83 -4.12
C VAL A 154 20.43 -14.18 -4.42
N GLY A 155 19.75 -14.98 -5.23
CA GLY A 155 20.34 -16.17 -5.86
C GLY A 155 21.41 -15.73 -6.86
N GLY A 156 22.68 -15.79 -6.45
CA GLY A 156 23.83 -15.58 -7.31
C GLY A 156 23.92 -16.68 -8.37
N CYS A 157 23.82 -16.31 -9.64
CA CYS A 157 24.23 -17.16 -10.75
C CYS A 157 25.77 -17.17 -10.80
N GLY A 158 26.38 -18.17 -10.15
CA GLY A 158 27.75 -18.58 -10.44
C GLY A 158 27.73 -19.79 -11.38
N PHE A 159 27.78 -19.55 -12.69
CA PHE A 159 28.08 -20.59 -13.68
C PHE A 159 29.29 -20.13 -14.48
N THR A 160 30.40 -20.84 -14.32
CA THR A 160 31.61 -20.75 -15.14
C THR A 160 32.27 -22.12 -15.16
N PRO A 161 32.99 -22.45 -16.24
CA PRO A 161 32.64 -23.53 -17.18
C PRO A 161 33.14 -24.93 -16.80
#